data_AF-A0A381Z5E5-F1
#
_entry.id   AF-A0A381Z5E5-F1
#
_cell.length_a   1.000
_cell.length_b   1.000
_cell.length_c   1.000
_cell.angle_alpha   90.00
_cell.angle_beta   90.00
_cell.angle_gamma   90.00
#
_symmetry.space_group_name_H-M   'P 1'
#
loop_
_entity.id
_entity.type
_entity.pdbx_description
1 polymer ?
#
loop_
_entity_poly.entity_id
_entity_poly.type
_entity_poly.pdbx_seq_one_letter_code
_entity_poly.pdbx_strand_id
1 'polypeptide(L)' 'MAPEISTIFMMPDEKYMHLNSTVVKEIAALDGDISAYVPAIVEAQLKSKLNI' A
#
# COMPACT_ATOMS: atom_id res chain seq x y z
N MET A 1 23.99 -9.52 12.51
CA MET A 1 23.11 -10.34 11.65
C MET A 1 22.55 -11.44 12.54
N ALA A 2 21.25 -11.73 12.49
CA ALA A 2 20.59 -12.73 13.35
C ALA A 2 20.56 -14.09 12.63
N PRO A 3 21.53 -14.99 12.89
CA PRO A 3 21.72 -16.23 12.12
C PRO A 3 20.62 -17.27 12.35
N GLU A 4 19.79 -17.11 13.39
CA GLU A 4 18.64 -17.98 13.64
C GLU A 4 17.40 -17.62 12.79
N ILE A 5 17.41 -16.47 12.12
CA ILE A 5 16.26 -16.00 11.35
C ILE A 5 16.41 -16.40 9.88
N SER A 6 15.44 -17.17 9.40
CA SER A 6 15.31 -17.55 7.99
C SER A 6 14.30 -16.65 7.29
N THR A 7 14.73 -15.93 6.24
CA THR A 7 13.82 -15.11 5.42
C THR A 7 13.29 -15.93 4.26
N ILE A 8 11.96 -16.00 4.13
CA ILE A 8 11.31 -16.61 2.97
C ILE A 8 10.86 -15.49 2.04
N PHE A 9 11.22 -15.63 0.75
CA PHE A 9 10.75 -14.73 -0.30
C PHE A 9 9.56 -15.37 -1.02
N MET A 10 8.55 -14.55 -1.31
CA MET A 10 7.36 -14.95 -2.05
C MET A 10 7.10 -13.93 -3.15
N MET A 11 6.59 -14.42 -4.28
CA MET A 11 6.15 -13.54 -5.36
C MET A 11 4.69 -13.14 -5.12
N PRO A 12 4.34 -11.85 -5.31
CA PRO A 12 2.95 -11.44 -5.32
C PRO A 12 2.24 -11.98 -6.57
N ASP A 13 0.91 -11.96 -6.54
CA ASP A 13 0.09 -12.13 -7.74
C ASP A 13 0.43 -11.04 -8.77
N GLU A 14 0.45 -11.40 -10.06
CA GLU A 14 0.84 -10.50 -11.15
C GLU A 14 0.04 -9.19 -11.14
N LYS A 15 -1.25 -9.24 -10.78
CA LYS A 15 -2.11 -8.06 -10.74
C LYS A 15 -1.68 -7.01 -9.70
N TYR A 16 -0.88 -7.41 -8.70
CA TYR A 16 -0.37 -6.53 -7.65
C TYR A 16 1.12 -6.22 -7.79
N MET A 17 1.80 -6.75 -8.81
CA MET A 17 3.24 -6.55 -9.01
C MET A 17 3.58 -5.06 -9.23
N HIS A 18 2.65 -4.28 -9.74
CA HIS A 18 2.80 -2.84 -9.99
C HIS A 18 2.40 -1.95 -8.81
N LEU A 19 1.84 -2.53 -7.74
CA LEU A 19 1.37 -1.76 -6.60
C LEU A 19 2.55 -1.31 -5.73
N ASN A 20 2.67 0.00 -5.51
CA ASN A 20 3.63 0.54 -4.57
C ASN A 20 2.97 1.57 -3.64
N SER A 21 3.40 1.59 -2.37
CA SER A 21 2.80 2.46 -1.37
C SER A 21 3.07 3.95 -1.63
N THR A 22 4.14 4.29 -2.35
CA THR A 22 4.51 5.68 -2.65
C THR A 22 3.48 6.33 -3.56
N VAL A 23 3.18 5.71 -4.70
CA VAL A 23 2.20 6.15 -5.69
C VAL A 23 0.80 6.22 -5.09
N VAL A 24 0.39 5.22 -4.30
CA VAL A 24 -0.92 5.26 -3.63
C VAL A 24 -1.03 6.46 -2.69
N LYS A 25 0.03 6.76 -1.93
CA LYS A 25 0.07 7.92 -1.03
C LYS A 25 0.08 9.25 -1.79
N GLU A 26 0.77 9.32 -2.93
CA GLU A 26 0.81 10.52 -3.78
C GLU A 26 -0.57 10.81 -4.39
N ILE A 27 -1.25 9.80 -4.93
CA ILE A 27 -2.60 9.95 -5.48
C ILE A 27 -3.57 10.39 -4.38
N ALA A 28 -3.51 9.75 -3.20
CA ALA A 28 -4.34 10.14 -2.07
C ALA A 28 -4.08 11.60 -1.64
N ALA A 29 -2.83 12.03 -1.56
CA ALA A 29 -2.48 13.41 -1.19
C ALA A 29 -3.01 14.47 -2.18
N LEU A 30 -3.34 14.07 -3.40
CA LEU A 30 -3.96 14.91 -4.42
C LEU A 30 -5.50 14.78 -4.45
N ASP A 31 -6.10 14.20 -3.42
CA ASP A 31 -7.53 13.88 -3.32
C ASP A 31 -8.04 12.96 -4.44
N GLY A 32 -7.14 12.14 -4.99
CA GLY A 32 -7.47 11.13 -6.00
C GLY A 32 -8.12 9.89 -5.39
N ASP A 33 -8.96 9.22 -6.18
CA ASP A 33 -9.57 7.95 -5.79
C ASP A 33 -8.55 6.81 -5.80
N ILE A 34 -8.44 6.10 -4.67
CA ILE A 34 -7.52 4.97 -4.45
C ILE A 34 -8.26 3.67 -4.10
N SER A 35 -9.60 3.65 -4.14
CA SER A 35 -10.44 2.52 -3.73
C SER A 35 -10.16 1.22 -4.48
N ALA A 36 -9.67 1.31 -5.72
CA ALA A 36 -9.28 0.14 -6.53
C ALA A 36 -7.94 -0.50 -6.10
N TYR A 37 -7.13 0.22 -5.32
CA TYR A 37 -5.76 -0.18 -4.97
C TYR A 37 -5.60 -0.57 -3.50
N VAL A 38 -6.54 -0.17 -2.64
CA VAL A 38 -6.49 -0.47 -1.21
C VAL A 38 -7.86 -0.91 -0.69
N PRO A 39 -7.92 -1.73 0.36
CA PRO A 39 -9.16 -2.01 1.06
C PRO A 39 -9.77 -0.74 1.67
N ALA A 40 -11.10 -0.70 1.81
CA ALA A 40 -11.84 0.45 2.33
C ALA A 40 -11.35 0.94 3.71
N ILE A 41 -10.92 0.03 4.60
CA ILE A 41 -10.36 0.41 5.91
C ILE A 41 -9.06 1.21 5.76
N VAL A 42 -8.22 0.88 4.78
CA VAL A 42 -6.97 1.59 4.52
C VAL A 42 -7.24 2.95 3.90
N GLU A 43 -8.19 3.03 2.97
CA GLU A 43 -8.62 4.31 2.38
C GLU A 43 -9.07 5.29 3.45
N ALA A 44 -9.99 4.87 4.34
CA ALA A 44 -10.50 5.72 5.41
C ALA A 44 -9.40 6.21 6.35
N GLN A 45 -8.46 5.33 6.71
CA GLN A 45 -7.31 5.69 7.56
C GLN A 45 -6.34 6.63 6.84
N LEU A 46 -6.12 6.44 5.54
CA LEU A 46 -5.23 7.28 4.76
C LEU A 46 -5.79 8.70 4.61
N LYS A 47 -7.09 8.80 4.32
CA LYS A 47 -7.85 10.06 4.28
C LYS A 47 -7.77 10.81 5.61
N SER A 48 -8.08 10.11 6.71
CA SER A 48 -7.94 10.67 8.06
C SER A 48 -6.53 11.12 8.41
N LYS A 49 -5.49 10.46 7.89
CA LYS A 49 -4.09 10.82 8.12
C LYS A 49 -3.66 12.05 7.31
N LEU A 50 -4.22 12.23 6.13
CA LEU A 50 -3.91 13.32 5.20
C LEU A 50 -4.82 14.54 5.37
N ASN A 51 -5.83 14.46 6.25
CA ASN A 51 -6.86 15.48 6.48
C ASN A 51 -7.65 15.84 5.21
N ILE A 52 -7.95 14.82 4.40
CA ILE A 52 -8.82 14.87 3.20
C ILE A 52 -10.02 13.96 3.40
#